data_AF-A0A8X8BTY1-F1
#
_entry.id   AF-A0A8X8BTY1-F1
#
_cell.length_a   1.000
_cell.length_b   1.000
_cell.length_c   1.000
_cell.angle_alpha   90.00
_cell.angle_beta   90.00
_cell.angle_gamma   90.00
#
_symmetry.space_group_name_H-M   'P 1'
#
loop_
_entity.id
_entity.type
_entity.pdbx_description
1 polymer ?
#
loop_
_entity_poly.entity_id
_entity_poly.type
_entity_poly.pdbx_seq_one_letter_code
_entity_poly.pdbx_strand_id
1 'polypeptide(L)'
;MSQRLTREERIEIVLMSGELSNRVIAADFNARHPTRPPISHATVSKLLAKFRETGSVLDLPKCGRMKTVTNEETSVAVLASFSKSPQRSTRRMSLESGISRTSLRRILATHKWHPYKLQLLQHLNEDDPDRRTKFAEWAKQKLEQAPQFTQKILFSDEANFYVNEVNKQNHCYWSDINPHWIHPSKTAGTKKLMKYNADYDLSAKQGADTLAFIALLEEKLYPALLHTFWVDAENYSNVTRPWFASRIPFPLNFYLPGRKSSEAVNRILLTQGRPPLYSISEIEAKIYSDAKECLNLLSYRLGSSEYFFGNTPTSLDAFIFGFLGPLHKIHLPSGQLQQHLKQLTNLCHFCDNIISTFFMPNASGHLEVLQVLDDLFPAALLVVAEEPPIWAQQWLQDPLVVSLDPNRAVSKSHGALQESKELLQPGEAAT
;
A
#
# COMPACT_ATOMS: atom_id res chain seq x y z
N MET A 1 -1.30 28.91 52.84
CA MET A 1 -0.11 28.12 52.43
C MET A 1 0.99 28.37 53.45
N SER A 2 1.62 27.32 54.01
CA SER A 2 2.72 27.48 54.97
C SER A 2 3.99 27.95 54.24
N GLN A 3 4.52 29.11 54.63
CA GLN A 3 5.79 29.63 54.12
C GLN A 3 6.93 28.72 54.59
N ARG A 4 7.82 28.31 53.68
CA ARG A 4 8.96 27.43 54.00
C ARG A 4 10.05 28.23 54.70
N LEU A 5 10.68 27.61 55.70
CA LEU A 5 11.86 28.15 56.39
C LEU A 5 13.05 28.29 55.44
N THR A 6 13.66 29.47 55.39
CA THR A 6 14.93 29.72 54.69
C THR A 6 16.10 29.00 55.38
N ARG A 7 17.26 28.96 54.74
CA ARG A 7 18.44 28.32 55.32
C ARG A 7 18.87 29.03 56.60
N GLU A 8 18.86 30.35 56.59
CA GLU A 8 19.27 31.22 57.69
C GLU A 8 18.31 31.06 58.88
N GLU A 9 17.00 31.05 58.64
CA GLU A 9 16.00 30.82 59.67
C GLU A 9 16.13 29.41 60.29
N ARG A 10 16.47 28.39 59.49
CA ARG A 10 16.72 27.04 60.02
C ARG A 10 17.98 27.00 60.90
N ILE A 11 19.04 27.72 60.52
CA ILE A 11 20.26 27.83 61.33
C ILE A 11 19.93 28.53 62.64
N GLU A 12 19.18 29.63 62.61
CA GLU A 12 18.77 30.35 63.81
C GLU A 12 17.98 29.46 64.78
N ILE A 13 17.03 28.67 64.29
CA ILE A 13 16.27 27.71 65.11
C ILE A 13 17.20 26.67 65.75
N VAL A 14 18.23 26.22 65.03
CA VAL A 14 19.24 25.29 65.56
C VAL A 14 20.15 26.00 66.58
N LEU A 15 20.51 27.26 66.38
CA LEU A 15 21.32 28.02 67.34
C LEU A 15 20.56 28.36 68.63
N MET A 16 19.25 28.58 68.53
CA MET A 16 18.35 28.69 69.69
C MET A 16 18.19 27.35 70.42
N SER A 17 18.59 26.22 69.81
CA SER A 17 18.47 24.91 70.42
C SER A 17 19.58 24.69 71.46
N GLY A 18 19.24 25.02 72.71
CA GLY A 18 19.97 24.64 73.93
C GLY A 18 19.10 23.71 74.79
N GLU A 19 18.97 24.01 76.09
CA GLU A 19 18.07 23.29 77.03
C GLU A 19 16.57 23.67 76.88
N LEU A 20 16.25 24.53 75.91
CA LEU A 20 14.92 25.06 75.72
C LEU A 20 14.00 24.00 75.09
N SER A 21 12.77 23.90 75.61
CA SER A 21 11.74 23.08 74.96
C SER A 21 11.40 23.66 73.59
N ASN A 22 11.03 22.82 72.61
CA ASN A 22 10.71 23.35 71.28
C ASN A 22 9.49 24.32 71.26
N ARG A 23 8.76 24.47 72.39
CA ARG A 23 7.58 25.38 72.49
C ARG A 23 8.09 26.79 72.71
N VAL A 24 9.08 26.89 73.60
CA VAL A 24 9.81 28.12 73.89
C VAL A 24 10.59 28.55 72.66
N ILE A 25 11.28 27.62 71.97
CA ILE A 25 12.00 27.94 70.72
C ILE A 25 11.04 28.46 69.64
N ALA A 26 9.89 27.81 69.43
CA ALA A 26 8.92 28.29 68.45
C ALA A 26 8.33 29.66 68.81
N ALA A 27 8.05 29.91 70.11
CA ALA A 27 7.53 31.19 70.57
C ALA A 27 8.56 32.32 70.44
N ASP A 28 9.80 32.09 70.86
CA ASP A 28 10.91 33.05 70.75
C ASP A 28 11.24 33.35 69.29
N PHE A 29 11.30 32.31 68.45
CA PHE A 29 11.47 32.50 67.01
C PHE A 29 10.34 33.33 66.41
N ASN A 30 9.07 33.03 66.72
CA ASN A 30 7.93 33.80 66.19
C ASN A 30 7.90 35.25 66.70
N ALA A 31 8.39 35.50 67.92
CA ALA A 31 8.51 36.85 68.48
C ALA A 31 9.60 37.67 67.75
N ARG A 32 10.72 37.05 67.38
CA ARG A 32 11.80 37.69 66.61
C ARG A 32 11.47 37.92 65.14
N HIS A 33 10.52 37.16 64.60
CA HIS A 33 10.11 37.25 63.20
C HIS A 33 8.59 37.54 63.07
N PRO A 34 8.13 38.76 63.41
CA PRO A 34 6.71 39.11 63.41
C PRO A 34 6.10 39.26 62.01
N THR A 35 6.95 39.43 60.98
CA THR A 35 6.54 39.65 59.59
C THR A 35 6.17 38.37 58.85
N ARG A 36 6.45 37.19 59.42
CA ARG A 36 6.13 35.89 58.84
C ARG A 36 5.00 35.18 59.58
N PRO A 37 4.30 34.23 58.93
CA PRO A 37 3.37 33.37 59.62
C PRO A 37 4.05 32.58 60.75
N PRO A 38 3.40 32.44 61.92
CA PRO A 38 4.01 31.76 63.05
C PRO A 38 4.25 30.28 62.74
N ILE A 39 5.43 29.78 63.12
CA ILE A 39 5.73 28.34 63.06
C ILE A 39 5.23 27.61 64.29
N SER A 40 4.91 26.34 64.10
CA SER A 40 4.54 25.44 65.19
C SER A 40 5.78 24.78 65.81
N HIS A 41 5.65 24.38 67.08
CA HIS A 41 6.61 23.48 67.75
C HIS A 41 6.95 22.24 66.93
N ALA A 42 5.98 21.67 66.22
CA ALA A 42 6.17 20.48 65.40
C ALA A 42 7.15 20.73 64.25
N THR A 43 7.17 21.95 63.68
CA THR A 43 8.15 22.35 62.67
C THR A 43 9.56 22.40 63.26
N VAL A 44 9.70 22.96 64.47
CA VAL A 44 10.99 22.97 65.20
C VAL A 44 11.44 21.54 65.52
N SER A 45 10.53 20.69 66.02
CA SER A 45 10.81 19.29 66.33
C SER A 45 11.34 18.51 65.12
N LYS A 46 10.65 18.62 63.97
CA LYS A 46 11.06 17.96 62.71
C LYS A 46 12.42 18.47 62.21
N LEU A 47 12.68 19.78 62.32
CA LEU A 47 13.95 20.37 61.91
C LEU A 47 15.10 19.88 62.79
N LEU A 48 14.93 19.91 64.12
CA LEU A 48 15.96 19.47 65.07
C LEU A 48 16.22 17.96 64.99
N ALA A 49 15.17 17.14 64.80
CA ALA A 49 15.33 15.70 64.59
C ALA A 49 16.17 15.41 63.33
N LYS A 50 15.83 16.05 62.20
CA LYS A 50 16.60 15.94 60.95
C LYS A 50 18.04 16.41 61.14
N PHE A 51 18.25 17.51 61.86
CA PHE A 51 19.58 18.05 62.11
C PHE A 51 20.43 17.11 62.99
N ARG A 52 19.85 16.49 64.02
CA ARG A 52 20.53 15.49 64.86
C ARG A 52 20.94 14.24 64.07
N GLU A 53 20.12 13.83 63.11
CA GLU A 53 20.38 12.64 62.30
C GLU A 53 21.40 12.88 61.17
N THR A 54 21.37 14.07 60.54
CA THR A 54 22.14 14.35 59.30
C THR A 54 23.26 15.37 59.47
N GLY A 55 23.30 16.10 60.58
CA GLY A 55 24.20 17.23 60.81
C GLY A 55 23.95 18.44 59.91
N SER A 56 22.88 18.44 59.11
CA SER A 56 22.62 19.46 58.09
C SER A 56 21.23 20.07 58.18
N VAL A 57 21.16 21.39 58.02
CA VAL A 57 19.90 22.14 57.89
C VAL A 57 19.33 22.11 56.47
N LEU A 58 20.13 21.68 55.48
CA LEU A 58 19.72 21.59 54.08
C LEU A 58 18.63 20.54 53.88
N ASP A 59 17.89 20.66 52.78
CA ASP A 59 16.92 19.63 52.42
C ASP A 59 17.66 18.34 52.06
N LEU A 60 17.13 17.20 52.51
CA LEU A 60 17.65 15.89 52.12
C LEU A 60 17.55 15.74 50.59
N PRO A 61 18.54 15.10 49.95
CA PRO A 61 18.41 14.70 48.55
C PRO A 61 17.12 13.91 48.38
N LYS A 62 16.24 14.36 47.49
CA LYS A 62 15.01 13.60 47.19
C LYS A 62 15.41 12.30 46.52
N CYS A 63 15.20 11.16 47.17
CA CYS A 63 15.22 9.88 46.47
C CYS A 63 14.06 9.89 45.47
N GLY A 64 14.39 9.83 44.17
CA GLY A 64 13.39 9.74 43.11
C GLY A 64 12.54 8.48 43.25
N ARG A 65 11.45 8.41 42.48
CA ARG A 65 10.60 7.21 42.40
C ARG A 65 11.45 6.00 41.99
N MET A 66 11.38 4.91 42.75
CA MET A 66 12.07 3.66 42.43
C MET A 66 11.67 3.14 41.05
N LYS A 67 12.65 2.74 40.24
CA LYS A 67 12.42 2.14 38.93
C LYS A 67 12.23 0.64 39.09
N THR A 68 11.00 0.15 38.99
CA THR A 68 10.68 -1.27 39.18
C THR A 68 10.90 -2.13 37.93
N VAL A 69 10.79 -1.56 36.73
CA VAL A 69 10.83 -2.30 35.44
C VAL A 69 12.14 -2.10 34.67
N THR A 70 12.84 -0.98 34.90
CA THR A 70 14.13 -0.63 34.27
C THR A 70 15.24 -0.78 35.31
N ASN A 71 15.27 -1.93 35.99
CA ASN A 71 16.39 -2.29 36.87
C ASN A 71 17.55 -2.85 36.02
N GLU A 72 18.73 -2.99 36.62
CA GLU A 72 19.92 -3.46 35.90
C GLU A 72 19.73 -4.89 35.38
N GLU A 73 19.12 -5.78 36.18
CA GLU A 73 18.88 -7.17 35.80
C GLU A 73 17.97 -7.30 34.56
N THR A 74 16.85 -6.58 34.51
CA THR A 74 15.98 -6.62 33.31
C THR A 74 16.67 -5.98 32.11
N SER A 75 17.47 -4.93 32.35
CA SER A 75 18.21 -4.27 31.29
C SER A 75 19.22 -5.23 30.66
N VAL A 76 20.00 -5.95 31.47
CA VAL A 76 20.95 -6.98 31.01
C VAL A 76 20.24 -8.10 30.25
N ALA A 77 19.10 -8.60 30.76
CA ALA A 77 18.34 -9.65 30.09
C ALA A 77 17.81 -9.21 28.71
N VAL A 78 17.30 -7.97 28.62
CA VAL A 78 16.82 -7.39 27.35
C VAL A 78 17.97 -7.24 26.36
N LEU A 79 19.12 -6.70 26.79
CA LEU A 79 20.29 -6.51 25.93
C LEU A 79 20.87 -7.84 25.45
N ALA A 80 20.96 -8.85 26.32
CA ALA A 80 21.40 -10.19 25.95
C ALA A 80 20.44 -10.83 24.93
N SER A 81 19.14 -10.59 25.05
CA SER A 81 18.14 -11.08 24.10
C SER A 81 18.28 -10.41 22.71
N PHE A 82 18.50 -9.10 22.67
CA PHE A 82 18.76 -8.39 21.43
C PHE A 82 20.12 -8.76 20.82
N SER A 83 21.15 -9.00 21.63
CA SER A 83 22.45 -9.50 21.15
C SER A 83 22.32 -10.87 20.46
N LYS A 84 21.54 -11.80 21.04
CA LYS A 84 21.26 -13.11 20.45
C LYS A 84 20.38 -13.05 19.20
N SER A 85 19.52 -12.06 19.08
CA SER A 85 18.61 -11.92 17.93
C SER A 85 18.38 -10.45 17.57
N PRO A 86 19.35 -9.79 16.91
CA PRO A 86 19.31 -8.33 16.67
C PRO A 86 18.13 -7.86 15.82
N GLN A 87 17.60 -8.75 14.97
CA GLN A 87 16.45 -8.50 14.08
C GLN A 87 15.09 -8.46 14.78
N ARG A 88 15.02 -8.84 16.06
CA ARG A 88 13.73 -8.91 16.75
C ARG A 88 13.14 -7.52 16.88
N SER A 89 11.85 -7.41 16.55
CA SER A 89 11.14 -6.16 16.76
C SER A 89 10.90 -5.92 18.26
N THR A 90 10.89 -4.65 18.68
CA THR A 90 10.49 -4.26 20.04
C THR A 90 9.07 -4.73 20.38
N ARG A 91 8.20 -4.92 19.38
CA ARG A 91 6.86 -5.49 19.56
C ARG A 91 6.93 -6.97 19.93
N ARG A 92 7.72 -7.76 19.21
CA ARG A 92 7.89 -9.19 19.49
C ARG A 92 8.56 -9.40 20.86
N MET A 93 9.59 -8.63 21.15
CA MET A 93 10.27 -8.65 22.45
C MET A 93 9.32 -8.32 23.61
N SER A 94 8.40 -7.37 23.42
CA SER A 94 7.41 -7.01 24.43
C SER A 94 6.47 -8.16 24.76
N LEU A 95 6.05 -8.93 23.75
CA LEU A 95 5.19 -10.10 23.94
C LEU A 95 5.93 -11.25 24.66
N GLU A 96 7.21 -11.45 24.33
CA GLU A 96 8.01 -12.55 24.91
C GLU A 96 8.48 -12.25 26.33
N SER A 97 8.86 -11.00 26.63
CA SER A 97 9.41 -10.61 27.94
C SER A 97 8.37 -10.09 28.92
N GLY A 98 7.13 -9.82 28.48
CA GLY A 98 6.10 -9.14 29.27
C GLY A 98 6.39 -7.66 29.59
N ILE A 99 7.53 -7.12 29.11
CA ILE A 99 7.91 -5.72 29.32
C ILE A 99 7.18 -4.85 28.29
N SER A 100 6.60 -3.73 28.74
CA SER A 100 5.97 -2.78 27.82
C SER A 100 6.97 -2.23 26.78
N ARG A 101 6.49 -2.00 25.55
CA ARG A 101 7.32 -1.42 24.47
C ARG A 101 7.99 -0.10 24.85
N THR A 102 7.36 0.73 25.68
CA THR A 102 7.92 2.00 26.15
C THR A 102 9.09 1.78 27.10
N SER A 103 8.99 0.83 28.02
CA SER A 103 10.11 0.45 28.90
C SER A 103 11.29 -0.15 28.11
N LEU A 104 11.01 -1.04 27.15
CA LEU A 104 12.05 -1.60 26.27
C LEU A 104 12.81 -0.51 25.51
N ARG A 105 12.08 0.45 24.91
CA ARG A 105 12.71 1.59 24.22
C ARG A 105 13.57 2.44 25.15
N ARG A 106 13.14 2.65 26.40
CA ARG A 106 13.95 3.37 27.39
C ARG A 106 15.22 2.63 27.77
N ILE A 107 15.14 1.31 27.97
CA ILE A 107 16.31 0.45 28.24
C ILE A 107 17.31 0.58 27.07
N LEU A 108 16.85 0.33 25.84
CA LEU A 108 17.70 0.42 24.65
C LEU A 108 18.35 1.80 24.51
N ALA A 109 17.57 2.88 24.68
CA ALA A 109 18.10 4.24 24.61
C ALA A 109 19.11 4.55 25.73
N THR A 110 18.89 4.09 26.97
CA THR A 110 19.81 4.28 28.09
C THR A 110 21.17 3.62 27.82
N HIS A 111 21.15 2.46 27.16
CA HIS A 111 22.35 1.72 26.80
C HIS A 111 22.90 2.06 25.40
N LYS A 112 22.37 3.10 24.73
CA LYS A 112 22.80 3.54 23.39
C LYS A 112 22.64 2.48 22.30
N TRP A 113 21.65 1.59 22.44
CA TRP A 113 21.30 0.66 21.39
C TRP A 113 20.40 1.35 20.36
N HIS A 114 20.84 1.32 19.11
CA HIS A 114 20.17 1.98 18.00
C HIS A 114 19.62 0.96 17.00
N PRO A 115 18.48 1.28 16.36
CA PRO A 115 17.97 0.52 15.24
C PRO A 115 18.74 0.89 13.96
N TYR A 116 19.55 -0.02 13.44
CA TYR A 116 20.23 0.12 12.15
C TYR A 116 19.42 -0.54 11.04
N LYS A 117 19.22 0.16 9.93
CA LYS A 117 18.49 -0.38 8.77
C LYS A 117 19.43 -1.20 7.88
N LEU A 118 18.90 -2.27 7.30
CA LEU A 118 19.65 -3.05 6.32
C LEU A 118 20.04 -2.20 5.10
N GLN A 119 21.31 -2.25 4.73
CA GLN A 119 21.79 -1.68 3.47
C GLN A 119 21.80 -2.75 2.38
N LEU A 120 21.08 -2.47 1.29
CA LEU A 120 21.09 -3.28 0.08
C LEU A 120 22.08 -2.64 -0.89
N LEU A 121 23.28 -3.22 -0.99
CA LEU A 121 24.29 -2.80 -1.95
C LEU A 121 24.20 -3.70 -3.18
N GLN A 122 24.37 -3.09 -4.36
CA GLN A 122 24.53 -3.86 -5.59
C GLN A 122 25.89 -4.56 -5.52
N HIS A 123 25.92 -5.87 -5.75
CA HIS A 123 27.19 -6.56 -5.94
C HIS A 123 27.87 -5.97 -7.19
N LEU A 124 29.03 -5.34 -7.00
CA LEU A 124 29.86 -4.84 -8.09
C LEU A 124 30.72 -6.01 -8.56
N ASN A 125 30.56 -6.41 -9.81
CA ASN A 125 31.46 -7.38 -10.44
C ASN A 125 32.80 -6.69 -10.77
N GLU A 126 33.89 -7.47 -10.86
CA GLU A 126 35.21 -6.94 -11.25
C GLU A 126 35.20 -6.27 -12.63
N ASP A 127 34.30 -6.70 -13.53
CA ASP A 127 34.09 -6.12 -14.88
C ASP A 127 33.29 -4.80 -14.88
N ASP A 128 32.56 -4.49 -13.82
CA ASP A 128 31.63 -3.36 -13.82
C ASP A 128 32.31 -1.99 -14.01
N PRO A 129 33.49 -1.72 -13.42
CA PRO A 129 34.25 -0.49 -13.71
C PRO A 129 34.52 -0.33 -15.20
N ASP A 130 34.98 -1.38 -15.89
CA ASP A 130 35.31 -1.32 -17.32
C ASP A 130 34.06 -1.10 -18.17
N ARG A 131 32.95 -1.78 -17.84
CA ARG A 131 31.67 -1.59 -18.54
C ARG A 131 31.11 -0.18 -18.37
N ARG A 132 31.22 0.39 -17.16
CA ARG A 132 30.80 1.76 -16.86
C ARG A 132 31.66 2.78 -17.59
N THR A 133 32.98 2.57 -17.64
CA THR A 133 33.91 3.42 -18.38
C THR A 133 33.60 3.39 -19.87
N LYS A 134 33.43 2.21 -20.47
CA LYS A 134 33.04 2.06 -21.88
C LYS A 134 31.72 2.77 -22.20
N PHE A 135 30.72 2.64 -21.34
CA PHE A 135 29.45 3.35 -21.51
C PHE A 135 29.62 4.87 -21.41
N ALA A 136 30.39 5.36 -20.45
CA ALA A 136 30.65 6.79 -20.27
C ALA A 136 31.38 7.39 -21.48
N GLU A 137 32.39 6.69 -22.01
CA GLU A 137 33.11 7.10 -23.23
C GLU A 137 32.19 7.13 -24.46
N TRP A 138 31.38 6.09 -24.65
CA TRP A 138 30.38 6.04 -25.71
C TRP A 138 29.36 7.18 -25.59
N ALA A 139 28.83 7.43 -24.39
CA ALA A 139 27.84 8.47 -24.14
C ALA A 139 28.44 9.86 -24.39
N LYS A 140 29.67 10.09 -23.95
CA LYS A 140 30.42 11.32 -24.22
C LYS A 140 30.56 11.56 -25.72
N GLN A 141 30.98 10.54 -26.48
CA GLN A 141 31.14 10.66 -27.93
C GLN A 141 29.81 10.97 -28.63
N LYS A 142 28.69 10.39 -28.17
CA LYS A 142 27.36 10.68 -28.73
C LYS A 142 26.90 12.10 -28.43
N LEU A 143 27.23 12.64 -27.27
CA LEU A 143 26.91 14.03 -26.90
C LEU A 143 27.74 15.04 -27.69
N GLU A 144 29.00 14.73 -27.97
CA GLU A 144 29.87 15.56 -28.84
C GLU A 144 29.37 15.59 -30.30
N GLN A 145 28.90 14.45 -30.81
CA GLN A 145 28.34 14.36 -32.17
C GLN A 145 26.96 15.03 -32.29
N ALA A 146 26.15 15.01 -31.23
CA ALA A 146 24.81 15.58 -31.22
C ALA A 146 24.48 16.17 -29.83
N PRO A 147 24.59 17.50 -29.65
CA PRO A 147 24.37 18.15 -28.36
C PRO A 147 22.97 17.92 -27.76
N GLN A 148 21.96 17.67 -28.62
CA GLN A 148 20.58 17.40 -28.22
C GLN A 148 20.29 15.91 -27.97
N PHE A 149 21.30 15.03 -28.02
CA PHE A 149 21.11 13.58 -27.91
C PHE A 149 20.46 13.17 -26.58
N THR A 150 20.72 13.88 -25.49
CA THR A 150 20.07 13.64 -24.18
C THR A 150 18.55 13.69 -24.25
N GLN A 151 17.97 14.56 -25.10
CA GLN A 151 16.52 14.67 -25.27
C GLN A 151 15.91 13.50 -26.04
N LYS A 152 16.75 12.64 -26.64
CA LYS A 152 16.35 11.42 -27.35
C LYS A 152 16.52 10.17 -26.51
N ILE A 153 17.09 10.27 -25.30
CA ILE A 153 17.25 9.15 -24.39
C ILE A 153 15.94 9.00 -23.61
N LEU A 154 15.20 7.94 -23.92
CA LEU A 154 14.09 7.48 -23.10
C LEU A 154 14.62 6.49 -22.07
N PHE A 155 14.55 6.87 -20.80
CA PHE A 155 14.77 5.94 -19.70
C PHE A 155 13.46 5.18 -19.47
N SER A 156 13.45 3.88 -19.70
CA SER A 156 12.36 3.01 -19.24
C SER A 156 12.36 2.99 -17.71
N ASP A 157 11.22 3.25 -17.10
CA ASP A 157 11.01 3.29 -15.65
C ASP A 157 10.93 1.89 -15.02
N GLU A 158 11.54 0.87 -15.64
CA GLU A 158 11.50 -0.53 -15.21
C GLU A 158 11.99 -0.69 -13.76
N ALA A 159 11.05 -0.61 -12.83
CA ALA A 159 11.22 -0.99 -11.45
C ALA A 159 11.18 -2.53 -11.40
N ASN A 160 12.33 -3.14 -11.11
CA ASN A 160 12.41 -4.57 -10.90
C ASN A 160 11.86 -4.90 -9.51
N PHE A 161 10.64 -5.42 -9.42
CA PHE A 161 10.07 -5.91 -8.17
C PHE A 161 10.31 -7.41 -8.03
N TYR A 162 10.94 -7.87 -6.94
CA TYR A 162 11.09 -9.31 -6.68
C TYR A 162 10.15 -9.77 -5.56
N VAL A 163 9.52 -10.92 -5.74
CA VAL A 163 8.51 -11.47 -4.80
C VAL A 163 9.11 -11.83 -3.43
N ASN A 164 10.44 -11.95 -3.34
CA ASN A 164 11.20 -12.23 -2.11
C ASN A 164 12.08 -11.04 -1.67
N GLU A 165 11.74 -9.80 -2.06
CA GLU A 165 12.55 -8.65 -1.65
C GLU A 165 12.46 -8.39 -0.14
N VAL A 166 13.62 -8.09 0.41
CA VAL A 166 13.77 -7.66 1.80
C VAL A 166 13.12 -6.28 1.96
N ASN A 167 12.03 -6.19 2.72
CA ASN A 167 11.43 -4.91 3.06
C ASN A 167 12.38 -4.11 3.98
N LYS A 168 13.13 -3.16 3.41
CA LYS A 168 14.12 -2.33 4.13
C LYS A 168 13.55 -1.61 5.36
N GLN A 169 12.23 -1.34 5.38
CA GLN A 169 11.58 -0.68 6.49
C GLN A 169 11.33 -1.62 7.68
N ASN A 170 11.17 -2.92 7.41
CA ASN A 170 10.91 -3.95 8.42
C ASN A 170 12.18 -4.69 8.86
N HIS A 171 13.27 -4.63 8.08
CA HIS A 171 14.54 -5.27 8.39
C HIS A 171 15.49 -4.30 9.08
N CYS A 172 15.46 -4.35 10.41
CA CYS A 172 16.22 -3.46 11.28
C CYS A 172 16.86 -4.24 12.42
N TYR A 173 18.12 -3.92 12.71
CA TYR A 173 18.95 -4.58 13.69
C TYR A 173 19.22 -3.64 14.86
N TRP A 174 18.94 -4.09 16.07
CA TRP A 174 19.32 -3.36 17.27
C TRP A 174 20.75 -3.71 17.68
N SER A 175 21.59 -2.70 17.81
CA SER A 175 22.99 -2.84 18.23
C SER A 175 23.48 -1.55 18.89
N ASP A 176 24.48 -1.64 19.76
CA ASP A 176 25.22 -0.49 20.28
C ASP A 176 26.26 0.05 19.29
N ILE A 177 26.74 -0.79 18.37
CA ILE A 177 27.68 -0.43 17.30
C ILE A 177 27.02 -0.71 15.95
N ASN A 178 27.23 0.15 14.95
CA ASN A 178 26.74 -0.08 13.60
C ASN A 178 27.39 -1.36 13.02
N PRO A 179 26.63 -2.43 12.78
CA PRO A 179 27.19 -3.69 12.29
C PRO A 179 27.59 -3.62 10.80
N HIS A 180 27.31 -2.51 10.11
CA HIS A 180 27.49 -2.38 8.65
C HIS A 180 26.90 -3.57 7.90
N TRP A 181 25.71 -3.99 8.32
CA TRP A 181 25.11 -5.20 7.79
C TRP A 181 24.64 -4.96 6.36
N ILE A 182 25.38 -5.57 5.44
CA ILE A 182 25.11 -5.58 4.01
C ILE A 182 24.50 -6.93 3.69
N HIS A 183 23.30 -6.91 3.12
CA HIS A 183 22.80 -8.09 2.42
C HIS A 183 23.28 -7.96 0.98
N PRO A 184 23.85 -9.01 0.37
CA PRO A 184 24.02 -9.04 -1.07
C PRO A 184 22.62 -9.06 -1.68
N SER A 185 22.03 -7.88 -1.89
CA SER A 185 20.95 -7.76 -2.85
C SER A 185 21.61 -7.84 -4.21
N LYS A 186 21.19 -8.82 -5.01
CA LYS A 186 21.76 -9.20 -6.31
C LYS A 186 22.85 -10.28 -6.19
N THR A 187 22.45 -11.50 -5.86
CA THR A 187 23.10 -12.64 -6.52
C THR A 187 22.71 -12.56 -7.99
N ALA A 188 23.66 -12.23 -8.86
CA ALA A 188 23.52 -12.52 -10.27
C ALA A 188 23.30 -14.03 -10.41
N GLY A 189 22.07 -14.48 -10.63
CA GLY A 189 21.75 -15.91 -10.73
C GLY A 189 20.36 -16.33 -10.26
N THR A 190 19.58 -15.49 -9.57
CA THR A 190 18.16 -15.81 -9.41
C THR A 190 17.50 -15.76 -10.79
N LYS A 191 16.90 -16.89 -11.22
CA LYS A 191 16.08 -16.95 -12.44
C LYS A 191 15.12 -15.77 -12.39
N LYS A 192 15.31 -14.79 -13.29
CA LYS A 192 14.28 -13.80 -13.59
C LYS A 192 13.06 -14.61 -14.01
N LEU A 193 12.05 -14.70 -13.14
CA LEU A 193 10.70 -14.93 -13.62
C LEU A 193 10.34 -13.64 -14.35
N MET A 194 10.64 -13.60 -15.65
CA MET A 194 10.03 -12.61 -16.51
C MET A 194 8.53 -12.90 -16.41
N LYS A 195 7.80 -12.08 -15.66
CA LYS A 195 6.35 -12.06 -15.76
C LYS A 195 6.06 -11.38 -17.08
N TYR A 196 6.03 -12.21 -18.12
CA TYR A 196 5.62 -11.81 -19.44
C TYR A 196 4.18 -11.29 -19.35
N ASN A 197 3.95 -10.07 -19.84
CA ASN A 197 2.61 -9.51 -19.96
C ASN A 197 1.80 -10.36 -20.96
N ALA A 198 0.47 -10.20 -20.96
CA ALA A 198 -0.41 -10.90 -21.91
C ALA A 198 -0.02 -10.67 -23.39
N ASP A 199 0.78 -9.64 -23.65
CA ASP A 199 1.22 -9.22 -24.97
C ASP A 199 2.61 -9.74 -25.36
N TYR A 200 3.21 -10.62 -24.57
CA TYR A 200 4.60 -11.03 -24.75
C TYR A 200 4.89 -11.65 -26.12
N ASP A 201 3.95 -12.45 -26.64
CA ASP A 201 4.09 -13.10 -27.94
C ASP A 201 3.62 -12.19 -29.10
N LEU A 202 3.24 -10.94 -28.83
CA LEU A 202 2.82 -10.01 -29.88
C LEU A 202 4.03 -9.50 -30.69
N SER A 203 3.87 -9.54 -32.01
CA SER A 203 4.78 -8.85 -32.92
C SER A 203 4.67 -7.33 -32.75
N ALA A 204 5.72 -6.59 -33.14
CA ALA A 204 5.71 -5.13 -33.11
C ALA A 204 4.54 -4.52 -33.91
N LYS A 205 4.11 -5.19 -35.00
CA LYS A 205 2.93 -4.80 -35.78
C LYS A 205 1.65 -4.95 -34.95
N GLN A 206 1.45 -6.09 -34.29
CA GLN A 206 0.29 -6.32 -33.43
C GLN A 206 0.30 -5.37 -32.22
N GLY A 207 1.47 -5.05 -31.68
CA GLY A 207 1.61 -4.01 -30.65
C GLY A 207 1.15 -2.63 -31.15
N ALA A 208 1.51 -2.23 -32.36
CA ALA A 208 1.02 -0.99 -32.97
C ALA A 208 -0.49 -1.03 -33.25
N ASP A 209 -1.00 -2.16 -33.76
CA ASP A 209 -2.44 -2.37 -33.98
C ASP A 209 -3.22 -2.27 -32.65
N THR A 210 -2.67 -2.78 -31.56
CA THR A 210 -3.26 -2.68 -30.21
C THR A 210 -3.48 -1.22 -29.81
N LEU A 211 -2.46 -0.38 -29.94
CA LEU A 211 -2.56 1.05 -29.64
C LEU A 211 -3.58 1.75 -30.55
N ALA A 212 -3.64 1.37 -31.83
CA ALA A 212 -4.62 1.93 -32.77
C ALA A 212 -6.06 1.57 -32.38
N PHE A 213 -6.32 0.33 -31.96
CA PHE A 213 -7.65 -0.07 -31.50
C PHE A 213 -8.04 0.56 -30.17
N ILE A 214 -7.09 0.71 -29.23
CA ILE A 214 -7.32 1.45 -27.97
C ILE A 214 -7.75 2.88 -28.29
N ALA A 215 -7.01 3.59 -29.13
CA ALA A 215 -7.35 4.95 -29.54
C ALA A 215 -8.71 5.01 -30.25
N LEU A 216 -9.02 4.05 -31.12
CA LEU A 216 -10.31 3.95 -31.82
C LEU A 216 -11.47 3.81 -30.82
N LEU A 217 -11.34 2.96 -29.82
CA LEU A 217 -12.36 2.75 -28.78
C LEU A 217 -12.56 4.01 -27.94
N GLU A 218 -11.47 4.64 -27.51
CA GLU A 218 -11.51 5.85 -26.69
C GLU A 218 -12.13 7.05 -27.43
N GLU A 219 -11.87 7.18 -28.73
CA GLU A 219 -12.38 8.30 -29.52
C GLU A 219 -13.81 8.07 -30.00
N LYS A 220 -14.16 6.84 -30.40
CA LYS A 220 -15.42 6.54 -31.10
C LYS A 220 -16.46 5.84 -30.23
N LEU A 221 -16.07 4.87 -29.41
CA LEU A 221 -17.02 4.07 -28.62
C LEU A 221 -17.27 4.66 -27.23
N TYR A 222 -16.21 5.12 -26.57
CA TYR A 222 -16.28 5.64 -25.20
C TYR A 222 -17.29 6.77 -25.00
N PRO A 223 -17.39 7.79 -25.89
CA PRO A 223 -18.35 8.87 -25.70
C PRO A 223 -19.80 8.38 -25.73
N ALA A 224 -20.10 7.39 -26.58
CA ALA A 224 -21.42 6.80 -26.65
C ALA A 224 -21.75 5.97 -25.41
N LEU A 225 -20.80 5.23 -24.86
CA LEU A 225 -20.99 4.51 -23.59
C LEU A 225 -21.22 5.48 -22.42
N LEU A 226 -20.41 6.54 -22.32
CA LEU A 226 -20.62 7.61 -21.34
C LEU A 226 -22.04 8.16 -21.44
N HIS A 227 -22.50 8.44 -22.66
CA HIS A 227 -23.84 8.93 -22.87
C HIS A 227 -24.89 7.91 -22.41
N THR A 228 -24.80 6.67 -22.89
CA THR A 228 -25.75 5.60 -22.58
C THR A 228 -25.85 5.31 -21.08
N PHE A 229 -24.75 5.32 -20.32
CA PHE A 229 -24.77 4.98 -18.90
C PHE A 229 -25.01 6.18 -17.98
N TRP A 230 -24.44 7.35 -18.28
CA TRP A 230 -24.38 8.47 -17.34
C TRP A 230 -25.20 9.70 -17.75
N VAL A 231 -25.67 9.78 -19.00
CA VAL A 231 -26.39 10.95 -19.53
C VAL A 231 -27.83 10.62 -19.92
N ASP A 232 -28.07 9.47 -20.54
CA ASP A 232 -29.41 9.01 -20.90
C ASP A 232 -30.29 8.93 -19.64
N ALA A 233 -31.40 9.67 -19.65
CA ALA A 233 -32.20 9.90 -18.46
C ALA A 233 -32.85 8.61 -17.93
N GLU A 234 -33.31 7.73 -18.83
CA GLU A 234 -33.96 6.48 -18.46
C GLU A 234 -32.95 5.48 -17.92
N ASN A 235 -31.80 5.34 -18.57
CA ASN A 235 -30.74 4.45 -18.13
C ASN A 235 -30.12 4.92 -16.80
N TYR A 236 -29.81 6.21 -16.69
CA TYR A 236 -29.17 6.76 -15.50
C TYR A 236 -30.05 6.65 -14.27
N SER A 237 -31.33 7.03 -14.37
CA SER A 237 -32.24 7.06 -13.23
C SER A 237 -32.65 5.66 -12.76
N ASN A 238 -32.92 4.73 -13.69
CA ASN A 238 -33.45 3.42 -13.38
C ASN A 238 -32.38 2.34 -13.13
N VAL A 239 -31.20 2.47 -13.75
CA VAL A 239 -30.15 1.46 -13.70
C VAL A 239 -28.87 2.00 -13.09
N THR A 240 -28.20 2.95 -13.74
CA THR A 240 -26.81 3.32 -13.40
C THR A 240 -26.69 3.95 -12.02
N ARG A 241 -27.52 4.95 -11.69
CA ARG A 241 -27.42 5.68 -10.42
C ARG A 241 -27.76 4.79 -9.21
N PRO A 242 -28.90 4.08 -9.16
CA PRO A 242 -29.21 3.21 -8.03
C PRO A 242 -28.14 2.15 -7.81
N TRP A 243 -27.66 1.54 -8.90
CA TRP A 243 -26.67 0.48 -8.86
C TRP A 243 -25.30 1.01 -8.38
N PHE A 244 -24.78 2.10 -8.97
CA PHE A 244 -23.51 2.71 -8.58
C PHE A 244 -23.53 3.24 -7.14
N ALA A 245 -24.65 3.85 -6.72
CA ALA A 245 -24.81 4.35 -5.35
C ALA A 245 -24.85 3.22 -4.31
N SER A 246 -25.36 2.02 -4.64
CA SER A 246 -25.44 0.89 -3.71
C SER A 246 -24.09 0.35 -3.26
N ARG A 247 -23.04 0.56 -4.06
CA ARG A 247 -21.68 0.06 -3.82
C ARG A 247 -20.77 1.08 -3.12
N ILE A 248 -21.27 2.29 -2.89
CA ILE A 248 -20.50 3.38 -2.30
C ILE A 248 -20.99 3.61 -0.85
N PRO A 249 -20.08 3.68 0.13
CA PRO A 249 -20.47 4.00 1.50
C PRO A 249 -21.12 5.38 1.63
N PHE A 250 -22.10 5.48 2.52
CA PHE A 250 -22.63 6.77 2.96
C PHE A 250 -21.50 7.64 3.54
N PRO A 251 -21.41 8.94 3.19
CA PRO A 251 -22.37 9.74 2.42
C PRO A 251 -22.05 9.90 0.92
N LEU A 252 -20.97 9.29 0.43
CA LEU A 252 -20.48 9.51 -0.93
C LEU A 252 -21.45 9.03 -2.01
N ASN A 253 -22.32 8.06 -1.68
CA ASN A 253 -23.36 7.54 -2.57
C ASN A 253 -24.37 8.59 -3.05
N PHE A 254 -24.56 9.69 -2.31
CA PHE A 254 -25.44 10.79 -2.73
C PHE A 254 -24.77 11.76 -3.70
N TYR A 255 -23.44 11.92 -3.60
CA TYR A 255 -22.69 12.93 -4.33
C TYR A 255 -22.00 12.38 -5.58
N LEU A 256 -21.33 11.23 -5.47
CA LEU A 256 -20.50 10.69 -6.55
C LEU A 256 -21.26 10.37 -7.84
N PRO A 257 -22.48 9.78 -7.83
CA PRO A 257 -23.21 9.53 -9.07
C PRO A 257 -23.49 10.82 -9.86
N GLY A 258 -23.92 11.89 -9.16
CA GLY A 258 -24.18 13.18 -9.78
C GLY A 258 -22.92 13.82 -10.34
N ARG A 259 -21.79 13.74 -9.61
CA ARG A 259 -20.50 14.24 -10.10
C ARG A 259 -20.07 13.50 -11.38
N LYS A 260 -20.22 12.18 -11.42
CA LYS A 260 -19.86 11.37 -12.59
C LYS A 260 -20.75 11.62 -13.80
N SER A 261 -22.06 11.80 -13.60
CA SER A 261 -22.96 12.25 -14.67
C SER A 261 -22.53 13.60 -15.26
N SER A 262 -22.22 14.59 -14.41
CA SER A 262 -21.72 15.89 -14.87
C SER A 262 -20.36 15.79 -15.60
N GLU A 263 -19.46 14.93 -15.12
CA GLU A 263 -18.16 14.67 -15.76
C GLU A 263 -18.32 14.06 -17.16
N ALA A 264 -19.24 13.10 -17.32
CA ALA A 264 -19.56 12.48 -18.59
C ALA A 264 -20.07 13.50 -19.61
N VAL A 265 -21.04 14.34 -19.22
CA VAL A 265 -21.58 15.42 -20.08
C VAL A 265 -20.46 16.37 -20.52
N ASN A 266 -19.66 16.85 -19.57
CA ASN A 266 -18.56 17.78 -19.87
C ASN A 266 -17.54 17.16 -20.83
N ARG A 267 -17.18 15.89 -20.64
CA ARG A 267 -16.24 15.20 -21.53
C ARG A 267 -16.79 15.06 -22.95
N ILE A 268 -18.06 14.68 -23.10
CA ILE A 268 -18.71 14.58 -24.42
C ILE A 268 -18.73 15.95 -25.11
N LEU A 269 -19.14 17.00 -24.40
CA LEU A 269 -19.23 18.35 -24.97
C LEU A 269 -17.85 18.89 -25.41
N LEU A 270 -16.80 18.68 -24.60
CA LEU A 270 -15.45 19.16 -24.91
C LEU A 270 -14.79 18.40 -26.08
N THR A 271 -15.11 17.11 -26.23
CA THR A 271 -14.48 16.26 -27.26
C THR A 271 -15.26 16.25 -28.57
N GLN A 272 -16.59 16.15 -28.48
CA GLN A 272 -17.47 15.94 -29.63
C GLN A 272 -18.23 17.21 -30.03
N GLY A 273 -18.44 18.17 -29.14
CA GLY A 273 -19.20 19.42 -29.39
C GLY A 273 -18.48 20.46 -30.25
N ARG A 274 -17.66 20.03 -31.21
CA ARG A 274 -16.94 20.92 -32.14
C ARG A 274 -17.85 21.36 -33.30
N PRO A 275 -17.59 22.53 -33.92
CA PRO A 275 -18.28 22.93 -35.14
C PRO A 275 -18.17 21.83 -36.23
N PRO A 276 -19.24 21.53 -36.98
CA PRO A 276 -20.49 22.28 -37.15
C PRO A 276 -21.66 21.84 -36.25
N LEU A 277 -21.42 21.12 -35.15
CA LEU A 277 -22.50 20.66 -34.29
C LEU A 277 -22.95 21.80 -33.36
N TYR A 278 -24.24 22.13 -33.39
CA TYR A 278 -24.78 23.26 -32.63
C TYR A 278 -25.80 22.83 -31.56
N SER A 279 -26.30 21.59 -31.63
CA SER A 279 -27.27 21.04 -30.68
C SER A 279 -26.79 19.76 -30.00
N ILE A 280 -27.30 19.52 -28.79
CA ILE A 280 -27.02 18.29 -28.02
C ILE A 280 -27.50 17.04 -28.78
N SER A 281 -28.62 17.13 -29.50
CA SER A 281 -29.18 16.02 -30.28
C SER A 281 -28.29 15.66 -31.48
N GLU A 282 -27.69 16.64 -32.16
CA GLU A 282 -26.72 16.36 -33.23
C GLU A 282 -25.45 15.68 -32.69
N ILE A 283 -24.97 16.11 -31.52
CA ILE A 283 -23.84 15.46 -30.84
C ILE A 283 -24.19 14.02 -30.48
N GLU A 284 -25.37 13.79 -29.91
CA GLU A 284 -25.89 12.47 -29.57
C GLU A 284 -25.97 11.55 -30.82
N ALA A 285 -26.58 12.03 -31.90
CA ALA A 285 -26.68 11.27 -33.15
C ALA A 285 -25.29 10.91 -33.71
N LYS A 286 -24.33 11.85 -33.63
CA LYS A 286 -22.95 11.62 -34.06
C LYS A 286 -22.25 10.57 -33.22
N ILE A 287 -22.26 10.68 -31.89
CA ILE A 287 -21.54 9.72 -31.03
C ILE A 287 -22.09 8.31 -31.21
N TYR A 288 -23.41 8.14 -31.38
CA TYR A 288 -23.99 6.84 -31.65
C TYR A 288 -23.67 6.31 -33.04
N SER A 289 -23.59 7.18 -34.06
CA SER A 289 -23.15 6.78 -35.40
C SER A 289 -21.70 6.31 -35.39
N ASP A 290 -20.80 7.11 -34.82
CA ASP A 290 -19.37 6.82 -34.69
C ASP A 290 -19.13 5.53 -33.88
N ALA A 291 -19.90 5.29 -32.82
CA ALA A 291 -19.83 4.07 -32.02
C ALA A 291 -20.28 2.82 -32.80
N LYS A 292 -21.36 2.90 -33.58
CA LYS A 292 -21.81 1.78 -34.43
C LYS A 292 -20.78 1.42 -35.49
N GLU A 293 -20.14 2.43 -36.10
CA GLU A 293 -19.03 2.22 -37.03
C GLU A 293 -17.86 1.51 -36.34
N CYS A 294 -17.48 1.96 -35.14
CA CYS A 294 -16.43 1.31 -34.33
C CYS A 294 -16.76 -0.16 -34.05
N LEU A 295 -18.00 -0.48 -33.63
CA LEU A 295 -18.43 -1.85 -33.39
C LEU A 295 -18.36 -2.72 -34.66
N ASN A 296 -18.73 -2.17 -35.81
CA ASN A 296 -18.61 -2.88 -37.08
C ASN A 296 -17.15 -3.15 -37.44
N LEU A 297 -16.24 -2.20 -37.21
CA LEU A 297 -14.80 -2.40 -37.43
C LEU A 297 -14.21 -3.47 -36.50
N LEU A 298 -14.62 -3.49 -35.23
CA LEU A 298 -14.21 -4.52 -34.27
C LEU A 298 -14.75 -5.89 -34.69
N SER A 299 -16.01 -5.97 -35.10
CA SER A 299 -16.61 -7.21 -35.61
C SER A 299 -15.89 -7.71 -36.85
N TYR A 300 -15.57 -6.83 -37.79
CA TYR A 300 -14.77 -7.17 -38.97
C TYR A 300 -13.37 -7.66 -38.60
N ARG A 301 -12.71 -7.00 -37.64
CA ARG A 301 -11.36 -7.35 -37.20
C ARG A 301 -11.30 -8.70 -36.47
N LEU A 302 -12.29 -8.99 -35.63
CA LEU A 302 -12.40 -10.27 -34.92
C LEU A 302 -12.67 -11.40 -35.92
N GLY A 303 -13.56 -11.15 -36.89
CA GLY A 303 -13.94 -12.13 -37.90
C GLY A 303 -14.52 -13.38 -37.25
N SER A 304 -13.89 -14.53 -37.54
CA SER A 304 -14.21 -15.84 -36.95
C SER A 304 -13.22 -16.30 -35.87
N SER A 305 -12.31 -15.42 -35.44
CA SER A 305 -11.31 -15.75 -34.41
C SER A 305 -11.94 -15.70 -33.01
N GLU A 306 -11.39 -16.45 -32.06
CA GLU A 306 -11.84 -16.40 -30.66
C GLU A 306 -11.38 -15.12 -29.96
N TYR A 307 -10.18 -14.62 -30.30
CA TYR A 307 -9.58 -13.38 -29.80
C TYR A 307 -9.04 -12.52 -30.95
N PHE A 308 -8.78 -11.23 -30.70
CA PHE A 308 -8.38 -10.27 -31.74
C PHE A 308 -7.04 -10.60 -32.41
N PHE A 309 -6.11 -11.26 -31.71
CA PHE A 309 -4.82 -11.68 -32.27
C PHE A 309 -4.65 -13.21 -32.41
N GLY A 310 -5.74 -13.97 -32.39
CA GLY A 310 -5.74 -15.41 -32.65
C GLY A 310 -6.43 -16.19 -31.55
N ASN A 311 -5.73 -17.20 -31.00
CA ASN A 311 -6.30 -18.15 -30.04
C ASN A 311 -5.88 -17.90 -28.58
N THR A 312 -5.02 -16.90 -28.35
CA THR A 312 -4.58 -16.52 -27.01
C THR A 312 -5.12 -15.13 -26.67
N PRO A 313 -5.70 -14.94 -25.47
CA PRO A 313 -6.18 -13.62 -25.04
C PRO A 313 -5.00 -12.67 -24.84
N THR A 314 -5.20 -11.41 -25.21
CA THR A 314 -4.21 -10.32 -25.11
C THR A 314 -4.75 -9.17 -24.29
N SER A 315 -3.92 -8.16 -23.99
CA SER A 315 -4.38 -6.96 -23.30
C SER A 315 -5.46 -6.22 -24.08
N LEU A 316 -5.41 -6.29 -25.42
CA LEU A 316 -6.43 -5.72 -26.30
C LEU A 316 -7.80 -6.37 -26.07
N ASP A 317 -7.85 -7.69 -25.94
CA ASP A 317 -9.09 -8.43 -25.71
C ASP A 317 -9.73 -8.02 -24.38
N ALA A 318 -8.91 -7.89 -23.32
CA ALA A 318 -9.37 -7.42 -22.02
C ALA A 318 -9.89 -5.97 -22.10
N PHE A 319 -9.20 -5.10 -22.84
CA PHE A 319 -9.61 -3.71 -23.02
C PHE A 319 -10.94 -3.61 -23.78
N ILE A 320 -11.09 -4.31 -24.90
CA ILE A 320 -12.33 -4.36 -25.69
C ILE A 320 -13.47 -4.94 -24.84
N PHE A 321 -13.21 -6.03 -24.12
CA PHE A 321 -14.20 -6.62 -23.22
C PHE A 321 -14.65 -5.65 -22.12
N GLY A 322 -13.77 -4.82 -21.58
CA GLY A 322 -14.13 -3.79 -20.59
C GLY A 322 -15.20 -2.82 -21.09
N PHE A 323 -15.25 -2.55 -22.40
CA PHE A 323 -16.25 -1.71 -23.05
C PHE A 323 -17.51 -2.50 -23.44
N LEU A 324 -17.33 -3.68 -24.05
CA LEU A 324 -18.43 -4.46 -24.64
C LEU A 324 -19.18 -5.32 -23.63
N GLY A 325 -18.48 -5.89 -22.64
CA GLY A 325 -19.05 -6.78 -21.64
C GLY A 325 -20.24 -6.16 -20.89
N PRO A 326 -20.08 -4.96 -20.31
CA PRO A 326 -21.20 -4.24 -19.69
C PRO A 326 -22.31 -3.96 -20.70
N LEU A 327 -21.98 -3.40 -21.86
CA LEU A 327 -23.01 -3.09 -22.86
C LEU A 327 -23.81 -4.33 -23.30
N HIS A 328 -23.18 -5.50 -23.39
CA HIS A 328 -23.83 -6.77 -23.75
C HIS A 328 -24.75 -7.31 -22.65
N LYS A 329 -24.30 -7.30 -21.39
CA LYS A 329 -24.99 -8.02 -20.31
C LYS A 329 -26.05 -7.21 -19.56
N ILE A 330 -25.98 -5.88 -19.62
CA ILE A 330 -26.84 -5.00 -18.81
C ILE A 330 -28.19 -4.79 -19.48
N HIS A 331 -29.29 -5.04 -18.78
CA HIS A 331 -30.60 -4.62 -19.30
C HIS A 331 -30.77 -3.10 -19.15
N LEU A 332 -30.56 -2.38 -20.25
CA LEU A 332 -30.75 -0.94 -20.33
C LEU A 332 -32.14 -0.62 -20.93
N PRO A 333 -32.96 0.24 -20.28
CA PRO A 333 -34.24 0.70 -20.84
C PRO A 333 -34.11 1.34 -22.23
N SER A 334 -33.15 2.27 -22.40
CA SER A 334 -32.80 2.91 -23.67
C SER A 334 -31.62 2.17 -24.30
N GLY A 335 -31.92 1.35 -25.31
CA GLY A 335 -31.03 0.29 -25.78
C GLY A 335 -30.46 0.46 -27.19
N GLN A 336 -30.46 1.64 -27.81
CA GLN A 336 -30.12 1.76 -29.24
C GLN A 336 -28.73 1.19 -29.59
N LEU A 337 -27.70 1.50 -28.79
CA LEU A 337 -26.35 0.98 -28.99
C LEU A 337 -26.25 -0.52 -28.64
N GLN A 338 -26.94 -0.95 -27.59
CA GLN A 338 -27.00 -2.35 -27.19
C GLN A 338 -27.69 -3.22 -28.26
N GLN A 339 -28.76 -2.73 -28.88
CA GLN A 339 -29.47 -3.42 -29.97
C GLN A 339 -28.55 -3.62 -31.17
N HIS A 340 -27.72 -2.63 -31.52
CA HIS A 340 -26.73 -2.77 -32.58
C HIS A 340 -25.66 -3.81 -32.22
N LEU A 341 -25.13 -3.79 -30.98
CA LEU A 341 -24.17 -4.80 -30.52
C LEU A 341 -24.74 -6.22 -30.62
N LYS A 342 -26.02 -6.43 -30.25
CA LYS A 342 -26.70 -7.73 -30.35
C LYS A 342 -26.85 -8.26 -31.78
N GLN A 343 -26.77 -7.39 -32.80
CA GLN A 343 -26.74 -7.81 -34.21
C GLN A 343 -25.37 -8.37 -34.62
N LEU A 344 -24.31 -8.00 -33.90
CA LEU A 344 -22.93 -8.43 -34.15
C LEU A 344 -22.64 -9.68 -33.30
N THR A 345 -23.13 -10.82 -33.77
CA THR A 345 -23.12 -12.09 -33.01
C THR A 345 -21.72 -12.56 -32.62
N ASN A 346 -20.70 -12.28 -33.43
CA ASN A 346 -19.32 -12.64 -33.12
C ASN A 346 -18.76 -11.85 -31.92
N LEU A 347 -19.10 -10.57 -31.78
CA LEU A 347 -18.72 -9.77 -30.60
C LEU A 347 -19.48 -10.22 -29.34
N CYS A 348 -20.75 -10.57 -29.47
CA CYS A 348 -21.50 -11.17 -28.35
C CYS A 348 -20.86 -12.48 -27.89
N HIS A 349 -20.54 -13.38 -28.84
CA HIS A 349 -19.86 -14.63 -28.55
C HIS A 349 -18.48 -14.41 -27.90
N PHE A 350 -17.71 -13.44 -28.39
CA PHE A 350 -16.45 -13.02 -27.76
C PHE A 350 -16.63 -12.62 -26.29
N CYS A 351 -17.65 -11.80 -25.98
CA CYS A 351 -17.92 -11.40 -24.60
C CYS A 351 -18.36 -12.59 -23.74
N ASP A 352 -19.20 -13.46 -24.28
CA ASP A 352 -19.68 -14.66 -23.58
C ASP A 352 -18.53 -15.65 -23.30
N ASN A 353 -17.62 -15.82 -24.26
CA ASN A 353 -16.41 -16.62 -24.12
C ASN A 353 -15.47 -16.10 -23.03
N ILE A 354 -15.24 -14.78 -22.96
CA ILE A 354 -14.40 -14.19 -21.91
C ILE A 354 -15.03 -14.41 -20.53
N ILE A 355 -16.34 -14.20 -20.42
CA ILE A 355 -17.07 -14.41 -19.16
C ILE A 355 -16.98 -15.87 -18.71
N SER A 356 -17.24 -16.83 -19.60
CA SER A 356 -17.20 -18.25 -19.27
C SER A 356 -15.78 -18.70 -18.90
N THR A 357 -14.78 -18.25 -19.64
CA THR A 357 -13.38 -18.70 -19.47
C THR A 357 -12.73 -18.11 -18.23
N PHE A 358 -12.90 -16.81 -17.97
CA PHE A 358 -12.12 -16.10 -16.93
C PHE A 358 -12.91 -15.79 -15.67
N PHE A 359 -14.23 -15.65 -15.76
CA PHE A 359 -15.06 -15.24 -14.62
C PHE A 359 -15.94 -16.39 -14.10
N MET A 360 -16.11 -17.47 -14.86
CA MET A 360 -16.91 -18.64 -14.47
C MET A 360 -16.23 -20.00 -14.73
N PRO A 361 -14.98 -20.24 -14.26
CA PRO A 361 -14.28 -21.47 -14.57
C PRO A 361 -14.93 -22.74 -13.98
N ASN A 362 -15.84 -22.61 -13.00
CA ASN A 362 -16.45 -23.74 -12.26
C ASN A 362 -18.00 -23.71 -12.22
N ALA A 363 -18.66 -22.89 -13.04
CA ALA A 363 -20.10 -22.67 -12.93
C ALA A 363 -20.92 -23.86 -13.48
N SER A 364 -21.39 -24.74 -12.59
CA SER A 364 -22.32 -25.82 -12.91
C SER A 364 -23.80 -25.47 -12.62
N GLY A 365 -24.16 -24.18 -12.53
CA GLY A 365 -25.54 -23.78 -12.21
C GLY A 365 -25.91 -22.34 -12.62
N HIS A 366 -27.18 -22.15 -13.01
CA HIS A 366 -27.76 -20.91 -13.55
C HIS A 366 -27.77 -19.68 -12.61
N LEU A 367 -27.30 -19.79 -11.36
CA LEU A 367 -27.48 -18.75 -10.32
C LEU A 367 -26.30 -17.74 -10.21
N GLU A 368 -25.20 -17.94 -10.92
CA GLU A 368 -23.94 -17.19 -10.72
C GLU A 368 -23.77 -15.96 -11.65
N VAL A 369 -24.62 -15.81 -12.67
CA VAL A 369 -24.47 -14.73 -13.68
C VAL A 369 -24.71 -13.33 -13.12
N LEU A 370 -25.66 -13.18 -12.20
CA LEU A 370 -25.95 -11.88 -11.58
C LEU A 370 -24.86 -11.46 -10.57
N GLN A 371 -24.24 -12.41 -9.87
CA GLN A 371 -23.10 -12.14 -8.97
C GLN A 371 -21.85 -11.70 -9.73
N VAL A 372 -21.55 -12.36 -10.85
CA VAL A 372 -20.40 -11.99 -11.70
C VAL A 372 -20.61 -10.59 -12.31
N LEU A 373 -21.84 -10.24 -12.71
CA LEU A 373 -22.16 -8.88 -13.14
C LEU A 373 -22.04 -7.87 -12.00
N ASP A 374 -22.43 -8.23 -10.79
CA ASP A 374 -22.27 -7.40 -9.59
C ASP A 374 -20.80 -7.13 -9.22
N ASP A 375 -19.89 -8.05 -9.53
CA ASP A 375 -18.44 -7.92 -9.30
C ASP A 375 -17.68 -7.26 -10.47
N LEU A 376 -18.11 -7.48 -11.72
CA LEU A 376 -17.51 -6.88 -12.93
C LEU A 376 -17.86 -5.41 -13.10
N PHE A 377 -19.09 -5.03 -12.75
CA PHE A 377 -19.59 -3.69 -13.03
C PHE A 377 -18.90 -2.54 -12.29
N PRO A 378 -18.51 -2.63 -10.99
CA PRO A 378 -17.90 -1.48 -10.32
C PRO A 378 -16.58 -1.13 -11.01
N ALA A 379 -15.82 -2.15 -11.40
CA ALA A 379 -14.60 -2.03 -12.19
C ALA A 379 -14.89 -1.52 -13.61
N ALA A 380 -15.94 -2.00 -14.27
CA ALA A 380 -16.31 -1.61 -15.63
C ALA A 380 -16.97 -0.21 -15.74
N LEU A 381 -17.78 0.22 -14.77
CA LEU A 381 -18.26 1.60 -14.65
C LEU A 381 -17.15 2.55 -14.19
N LEU A 382 -16.15 2.08 -13.44
CA LEU A 382 -14.90 2.81 -13.22
C LEU A 382 -14.10 2.95 -14.53
N VAL A 383 -14.08 1.94 -15.42
CA VAL A 383 -13.49 2.07 -16.78
C VAL A 383 -14.25 3.06 -17.62
N VAL A 384 -15.59 3.04 -17.56
CA VAL A 384 -16.43 4.03 -18.23
C VAL A 384 -16.33 5.41 -17.56
N ALA A 385 -15.67 5.56 -16.41
CA ALA A 385 -15.63 6.81 -15.64
C ALA A 385 -14.22 7.39 -15.40
N GLU A 386 -13.14 6.72 -15.80
CA GLU A 386 -11.75 7.17 -15.66
C GLU A 386 -10.85 6.41 -16.66
N GLU A 387 -9.75 7.02 -17.12
CA GLU A 387 -8.69 6.37 -17.92
C GLU A 387 -8.36 4.96 -17.40
N PRO A 388 -7.98 3.99 -18.27
CA PRO A 388 -7.98 2.56 -17.99
C PRO A 388 -7.50 2.26 -16.56
N PRO A 389 -8.37 1.74 -15.68
CA PRO A 389 -8.06 1.80 -14.27
C PRO A 389 -6.92 0.83 -13.92
N ILE A 390 -6.30 1.09 -12.78
CA ILE A 390 -5.28 0.28 -12.12
C ILE A 390 -5.64 -1.22 -12.11
N TRP A 391 -6.93 -1.59 -12.13
CA TRP A 391 -7.35 -2.99 -12.21
C TRP A 391 -7.02 -3.66 -13.56
N ALA A 392 -7.03 -2.97 -14.70
CA ALA A 392 -6.59 -3.52 -15.98
C ALA A 392 -5.06 -3.76 -15.98
N GLN A 393 -4.31 -2.90 -15.29
CA GLN A 393 -2.90 -3.13 -14.96
C GLN A 393 -2.71 -4.25 -13.90
N GLN A 394 -3.70 -4.49 -13.04
CA GLN A 394 -3.70 -5.55 -12.02
C GLN A 394 -4.06 -6.92 -12.61
N TRP A 395 -4.98 -6.96 -13.59
CA TRP A 395 -5.32 -8.12 -14.42
C TRP A 395 -4.11 -8.58 -15.24
N LEU A 396 -3.32 -7.64 -15.77
CA LEU A 396 -2.00 -7.89 -16.38
C LEU A 396 -0.96 -8.49 -15.41
N GLN A 397 -1.22 -8.46 -14.09
CA GLN A 397 -0.32 -9.00 -13.06
C GLN A 397 -0.87 -10.24 -12.33
N ASP A 398 -2.07 -10.71 -12.68
CA ASP A 398 -2.75 -11.83 -12.01
C ASP A 398 -2.07 -13.18 -12.36
N PRO A 399 -1.57 -13.95 -11.35
CA PRO A 399 -0.94 -15.26 -11.57
C PRO A 399 -1.83 -16.30 -12.26
N LEU A 400 -3.16 -16.16 -12.23
CA LEU A 400 -4.09 -17.12 -12.85
C LEU A 400 -4.12 -17.02 -14.38
N VAL A 401 -3.86 -15.84 -14.95
CA VAL A 401 -3.75 -15.64 -16.41
C VAL A 401 -2.40 -16.13 -16.95
N VAL A 402 -1.35 -16.11 -16.13
CA VAL A 402 0.02 -16.52 -16.48
C VAL A 402 0.23 -18.05 -16.42
N SER A 403 -0.75 -18.81 -15.93
CA SER A 403 -0.66 -20.26 -15.73
C SER A 403 -1.41 -21.05 -16.82
N LEU A 404 -1.03 -20.89 -18.08
CA LEU A 404 -1.38 -21.84 -19.14
C LEU A 404 -0.11 -22.54 -19.65
N ASP A 405 0.46 -23.38 -18.79
CA ASP A 405 1.28 -24.50 -19.24
C ASP A 405 0.44 -25.79 -19.09
N PRO A 406 -0.11 -26.34 -20.19
CA PRO A 406 -0.95 -27.55 -20.15
C PRO A 406 -0.24 -28.76 -19.53
N ASN A 407 1.09 -28.76 -19.45
CA ASN A 407 1.87 -29.91 -19.03
C ASN A 407 2.21 -29.93 -17.52
N ARG A 408 1.88 -28.88 -16.76
CA ARG A 408 2.22 -28.83 -15.32
C ARG A 408 1.16 -29.46 -14.41
N ALA A 409 -0.09 -29.59 -14.85
CA ALA A 409 -1.19 -30.17 -14.08
C ALA A 409 -1.01 -31.68 -13.80
N VAL A 410 -0.27 -32.40 -14.65
CA VAL A 410 -0.06 -33.85 -14.51
C VAL A 410 1.03 -34.20 -13.49
N SER A 411 1.97 -33.28 -13.22
CA SER A 411 3.12 -33.55 -12.33
C SER A 411 2.81 -33.43 -10.83
N LYS A 412 1.76 -32.69 -10.44
CA LYS A 412 1.43 -32.46 -9.03
C LYS A 412 0.64 -33.59 -8.38
N SER A 413 0.01 -34.47 -9.14
CA SER A 413 -0.76 -35.61 -8.59
C SER A 413 0.14 -36.81 -8.22
N HIS A 414 1.30 -36.97 -8.85
CA HIS A 414 2.22 -38.07 -8.55
C HIS A 414 3.20 -37.78 -7.40
N GLY A 415 3.58 -36.51 -7.16
CA GLY A 415 4.49 -36.16 -6.07
C GLY A 415 3.87 -36.29 -4.66
N ALA A 416 2.57 -36.04 -4.53
CA ALA A 416 1.88 -36.05 -3.22
C ALA A 416 1.59 -37.47 -2.66
N LEU A 417 1.67 -38.51 -3.51
CA LEU A 417 1.46 -39.91 -3.11
C LEU A 417 2.75 -40.60 -2.64
N GLN A 418 3.92 -39.99 -2.88
CA GLN A 418 5.22 -40.56 -2.51
C GLN A 418 5.72 -40.04 -1.15
N GLU A 419 5.45 -38.77 -0.82
CA GLU A 419 5.82 -38.17 0.49
C GLU A 419 4.94 -38.66 1.67
N SER A 420 3.77 -39.24 1.41
CA SER A 420 2.88 -39.76 2.46
C SER A 420 3.24 -41.17 2.95
N LYS A 421 4.21 -41.85 2.31
CA LYS A 421 4.69 -43.18 2.73
C LYS A 421 6.00 -43.18 3.54
N GLU A 422 6.73 -42.07 3.60
CA GLU A 422 8.03 -42.00 4.31
C GLU A 422 7.94 -41.52 5.76
N LEU A 423 6.75 -41.13 6.26
CA LEU A 423 6.58 -40.57 7.61
C LEU A 423 6.10 -41.56 8.69
N LEU A 424 6.13 -42.87 8.43
CA LEU A 424 5.72 -43.89 9.40
C LEU A 424 6.68 -45.09 9.41
N GLN A 425 7.89 -44.92 9.95
CA GLN A 425 8.60 -45.99 10.66
C GLN A 425 9.41 -45.44 11.86
N PRO A 426 9.37 -46.09 13.04
CA PRO A 426 10.10 -45.68 14.24
C PRO A 426 11.57 -46.11 14.16
N GLY A 427 12.47 -45.25 14.62
CA GLY A 427 13.91 -45.49 14.61
C GLY A 427 14.35 -46.60 15.55
N GLU A 428 15.10 -47.57 15.01
CA GLU A 428 15.94 -48.47 15.78
C GLU A 428 17.30 -47.81 16.07
N ALA A 429 17.69 -47.87 17.33
CA ALA A 429 19.00 -47.52 17.83
C ALA A 429 19.95 -48.71 17.69
N ALA A 430 21.21 -48.46 17.28
CA ALA A 430 22.39 -49.04 17.93
C ALA A 430 23.67 -48.51 17.27
N THR A 431 24.66 -48.29 18.15
CA THR A 431 26.12 -48.42 18.00
C THR A 431 26.67 -49.09 16.75
#